data_AF-N1WWW0-F1
#
_entry.id   AF-N1WWW0-F1
#
_cell.length_a   1.000
_cell.length_b   1.000
_cell.length_c   1.000
_cell.angle_alpha   90.00
_cell.angle_beta   90.00
_cell.angle_gamma   90.00
#
_symmetry.space_group_name_H-M   'P 1'
#
loop_
_entity.id
_entity.type
_entity.pdbx_description
1 polymer ?
#
loop_
_entity_poly.entity_id
_entity_poly.type
_entity_poly.pdbx_seq_one_letter_code
_entity_poly.pdbx_strand_id
1 'polypeptide(L)'
;MILRVANQKFIEQTGYSLSNIKGVTTIDTEGYNVRSKVMEGSQIYINAFGTVEQENIDASPLFNVSTSTDNPMFFIAKRGSASRIEIADMFIQELHNNNIETYQINGSEYDPNGINNAIGNLGETTITSPLIAFFERCFE
;
A
#
# COMPACT_ATOMS: atom_id res chain seq x y z
N MET A 1 -0.43 1.09 8.29
CA MET A 1 -1.26 -0.09 7.99
C MET A 1 -2.23 0.28 6.87
N ILE A 2 -1.98 -0.20 5.66
CA ILE A 2 -2.69 0.20 4.41
C ILE A 2 -4.16 -0.20 4.43
N LEU A 3 -4.48 -1.32 5.10
CA LEU A 3 -5.85 -1.82 5.30
C LEU A 3 -6.85 -0.77 5.78
N ARG A 4 -6.44 0.14 6.67
CA ARG A 4 -7.35 1.17 7.20
C ARG A 4 -7.59 2.30 6.22
N VAL A 5 -6.58 2.66 5.42
CA VAL A 5 -6.68 3.80 4.52
C VAL A 5 -7.29 3.43 3.19
N ALA A 6 -7.08 2.20 2.74
CA ALA A 6 -7.73 1.66 1.56
C ALA A 6 -9.15 1.16 1.83
N ASN A 7 -9.68 1.20 3.06
CA ASN A 7 -11.07 0.81 3.35
C ASN A 7 -11.72 1.87 4.25
N GLN A 8 -12.57 2.70 3.64
CA GLN A 8 -13.23 3.85 4.26
C GLN A 8 -14.00 3.47 5.54
N LYS A 9 -14.61 2.28 5.59
CA LYS A 9 -15.37 1.80 6.75
C LYS A 9 -14.53 1.77 8.03
N PHE A 10 -13.24 1.44 7.94
CA PHE A 10 -12.38 1.38 9.12
C PHE A 10 -11.96 2.75 9.63
N ILE A 11 -11.86 3.76 8.75
CA ILE A 11 -11.54 5.13 9.15
C ILE A 11 -12.76 5.81 9.76
N GLU A 12 -13.94 5.63 9.18
CA GLU A 12 -15.18 6.24 9.69
C GLU A 12 -15.51 5.80 11.12
N GLN A 13 -15.21 4.53 11.46
CA GLN A 13 -15.36 4.01 12.82
C GLN A 13 -14.49 4.75 13.87
N THR A 14 -13.46 5.45 13.43
CA THR A 14 -12.57 6.23 14.31
C THR A 14 -12.99 7.70 14.45
N GLY A 15 -14.07 8.13 13.77
CA GLY A 15 -14.51 9.53 13.75
C GLY A 15 -13.68 10.42 12.82
N TYR A 16 -12.80 9.82 12.00
CA TYR A 16 -12.02 10.50 10.97
C TYR A 16 -12.55 10.16 9.58
N SER A 17 -12.05 10.87 8.58
CA SER A 17 -12.34 10.67 7.15
C SER A 17 -11.04 10.56 6.35
N LEU A 18 -11.12 10.12 5.09
CA LEU A 18 -9.97 10.06 4.19
C LEU A 18 -9.31 11.43 3.97
N SER A 19 -10.09 12.52 4.01
CA SER A 19 -9.59 13.89 3.91
C SER A 19 -8.62 14.29 5.05
N ASN A 20 -8.63 13.56 6.17
CA ASN A 20 -7.70 13.77 7.27
C ASN A 20 -6.32 13.15 7.00
N ILE A 21 -6.16 12.37 5.94
CA ILE A 21 -4.90 11.72 5.56
C ILE A 21 -4.31 12.48 4.38
N LYS A 22 -3.06 12.93 4.53
CA LYS A 22 -2.38 13.74 3.51
C LYS A 22 -1.66 12.92 2.45
N GLY A 23 -1.23 11.71 2.81
CA GLY A 23 -0.61 10.77 1.91
C GLY A 23 -0.47 9.40 2.55
N VAL A 24 -0.33 8.38 1.72
CA VAL A 24 -0.13 6.99 2.14
C VAL A 24 1.15 6.47 1.52
N THR A 25 2.03 5.90 2.33
CA THR A 25 3.24 5.24 1.85
C THR A 25 3.15 3.74 2.07
N THR A 26 3.56 2.98 1.07
CA THR A 26 3.70 1.53 1.14
C THR A 26 5.11 1.18 0.71
N ILE A 27 5.80 0.38 1.52
CA ILE A 27 7.20 0.03 1.28
C ILE A 27 7.32 -1.47 1.50
N ASP A 28 7.74 -2.19 0.45
CA ASP A 28 8.00 -3.63 0.49
C ASP A 28 6.87 -4.47 1.11
N THR A 29 5.62 -4.20 0.72
CA THR A 29 4.46 -4.95 1.21
C THR A 29 3.91 -5.95 0.19
N GLU A 30 3.24 -6.99 0.68
CA GLU A 30 2.48 -7.96 -0.12
C GLU A 30 0.98 -7.95 0.20
N GLY A 31 0.57 -7.15 1.19
CA GLY A 31 -0.77 -7.21 1.79
C GLY A 31 -1.86 -6.50 0.98
N TYR A 32 -1.73 -6.42 -0.34
CA TYR A 32 -2.73 -5.77 -1.20
C TYR A 32 -3.92 -6.69 -1.51
N ASN A 33 -3.70 -8.01 -1.54
CA ASN A 33 -4.73 -9.03 -1.78
C ASN A 33 -4.59 -10.16 -0.76
N VAL A 34 -5.25 -9.98 0.39
CA VAL A 34 -5.29 -10.94 1.49
C VAL A 34 -5.93 -12.25 1.05
N ARG A 35 -7.01 -12.19 0.26
CA ARG A 35 -7.72 -13.38 -0.25
C ARG A 35 -6.78 -14.31 -1.03
N SER A 36 -5.98 -13.76 -1.95
CA SER A 36 -5.01 -14.57 -2.72
C SER A 36 -4.03 -15.28 -1.79
N LYS A 37 -3.45 -14.57 -0.81
CA LYS A 37 -2.49 -15.15 0.13
C LYS A 37 -3.09 -16.23 1.01
N VAL A 38 -4.35 -16.08 1.43
CA VAL A 38 -5.07 -17.13 2.17
C VAL A 38 -5.33 -18.35 1.28
N MET A 39 -5.77 -18.15 0.01
CA MET A 39 -6.00 -19.24 -0.94
C MET A 39 -4.71 -20.01 -1.31
N GLU A 40 -3.58 -19.32 -1.35
CA GLU A 40 -2.24 -19.90 -1.52
C GLU A 40 -1.78 -20.72 -0.30
N GLY A 41 -2.53 -20.72 0.81
CA GLY A 41 -2.20 -21.46 2.02
C GLY A 41 -1.18 -20.76 2.92
N SER A 42 -1.02 -19.44 2.80
CA SER A 42 -0.09 -18.69 3.64
C SER A 42 -0.55 -18.69 5.10
N GLN A 43 0.16 -19.44 5.95
CA GLN A 43 -0.20 -19.58 7.37
C GLN A 43 -0.18 -18.24 8.11
N ILE A 44 0.68 -17.30 7.70
CA ILE A 44 0.73 -15.95 8.29
C ILE A 44 -0.58 -15.21 8.05
N TYR A 45 -1.10 -15.26 6.81
CA TYR A 45 -2.35 -14.59 6.47
C TYR A 45 -3.56 -15.32 7.06
N ILE A 46 -3.58 -16.65 7.03
CA ILE A 46 -4.63 -17.46 7.65
C ILE A 46 -4.74 -17.17 9.15
N ASN A 47 -3.60 -17.07 9.85
CA ASN A 47 -3.60 -16.78 11.29
C ASN A 47 -4.05 -15.34 11.59
N ALA A 48 -3.78 -14.39 10.69
CA ALA A 48 -4.10 -12.98 10.91
C ALA A 48 -5.52 -12.59 10.50
N PHE A 49 -6.04 -13.18 9.43
CA PHE A 49 -7.30 -12.79 8.80
C PHE A 49 -8.35 -13.92 8.78
N GLY A 50 -7.97 -15.14 9.17
CA GLY A 50 -8.85 -16.31 9.10
C GLY A 50 -9.00 -16.85 7.68
N THR A 51 -10.07 -17.62 7.48
CA THR A 51 -10.37 -18.31 6.22
C THR A 51 -11.70 -17.89 5.60
N VAL A 52 -12.43 -16.96 6.25
CA VAL A 52 -13.72 -16.48 5.74
C VAL A 52 -13.46 -15.58 4.53
N GLU A 53 -13.97 -15.98 3.37
CA GLU A 53 -13.67 -15.32 2.10
C GLU A 53 -14.05 -13.84 2.07
N GLN A 54 -15.25 -13.49 2.55
CA GLN A 54 -15.71 -12.10 2.56
C GLN A 54 -14.84 -11.23 3.47
N GLU A 55 -14.41 -11.74 4.63
CA GLU A 55 -13.52 -11.01 5.54
C GLU A 55 -12.15 -10.74 4.90
N ASN A 56 -11.66 -11.71 4.11
CA ASN A 56 -10.42 -11.55 3.35
C ASN A 56 -10.55 -10.52 2.21
N ILE A 57 -11.72 -10.43 1.56
CA ILE A 57 -12.01 -9.39 0.56
C ILE A 57 -12.07 -8.02 1.23
N ASP A 58 -12.81 -7.89 2.32
CA ASP A 58 -12.93 -6.65 3.10
C ASP A 58 -11.57 -6.18 3.64
N ALA A 59 -10.66 -7.13 3.91
CA ALA A 59 -9.28 -6.89 4.33
C ALA A 59 -8.29 -6.67 3.16
N SER A 60 -8.70 -6.75 1.90
CA SER A 60 -7.78 -6.56 0.77
C SER A 60 -7.86 -5.12 0.23
N PRO A 61 -6.80 -4.29 0.37
CA PRO A 61 -6.76 -2.95 -0.23
C PRO A 61 -7.16 -2.91 -1.70
N LEU A 62 -6.78 -3.93 -2.47
CA LEU A 62 -7.12 -4.06 -3.89
C LEU A 62 -8.62 -4.03 -4.17
N PHE A 63 -9.47 -4.46 -3.25
CA PHE A 63 -10.92 -4.52 -3.45
C PHE A 63 -11.69 -3.40 -2.74
N ASN A 64 -10.99 -2.50 -2.05
CA ASN A 64 -11.62 -1.48 -1.21
C ASN A 64 -11.28 -0.04 -1.59
N VAL A 65 -10.53 0.16 -2.68
CA VAL A 65 -10.23 1.51 -3.21
C VAL A 65 -11.53 2.28 -3.38
N SER A 66 -11.70 3.35 -2.60
CA SER A 66 -12.90 4.19 -2.65
C SER A 66 -12.88 5.05 -3.91
N THR A 67 -14.05 5.32 -4.48
CA THR A 67 -14.23 6.29 -5.58
C THR A 67 -14.36 7.74 -5.07
N SER A 68 -14.21 7.95 -3.75
CA SER A 68 -14.31 9.28 -3.15
C SER A 68 -13.27 10.25 -3.73
N THR A 69 -13.66 11.52 -3.86
CA THR A 69 -12.72 12.60 -4.25
C THR A 69 -11.72 12.94 -3.16
N ASP A 70 -11.94 12.49 -1.93
CA ASP A 70 -11.11 12.81 -0.76
C ASP A 70 -10.00 11.77 -0.51
N ASN A 71 -9.67 10.95 -1.51
CA ASN A 71 -8.61 9.96 -1.36
C ASN A 71 -7.24 10.64 -1.24
N PRO A 72 -6.38 10.18 -0.31
CA PRO A 72 -5.00 10.65 -0.24
C PRO A 72 -4.19 10.19 -1.45
N MET A 73 -3.11 10.89 -1.75
CA MET A 73 -2.10 10.41 -2.69
C MET A 73 -1.38 9.17 -2.13
N PHE A 74 -0.87 8.31 -3.02
CA PHE A 74 -0.15 7.10 -2.65
C PHE A 74 1.30 7.12 -3.15
N PHE A 75 2.23 6.68 -2.31
CA PHE A 75 3.61 6.36 -2.68
C PHE A 75 3.85 4.88 -2.46
N ILE A 76 4.31 4.18 -3.49
CA ILE A 76 4.45 2.72 -3.50
C ILE A 76 5.87 2.34 -3.91
N ALA A 77 6.68 1.92 -2.94
CA ALA A 77 7.99 1.33 -3.18
C ALA A 77 7.86 -0.19 -3.31
N LYS A 78 7.95 -0.69 -4.54
CA LYS A 78 7.79 -2.11 -4.88
C LYS A 78 9.13 -2.80 -5.04
N ARG A 79 9.24 -4.02 -4.51
CA ARG A 79 10.38 -4.93 -4.70
C ARG A 79 9.92 -6.38 -4.51
N GLY A 80 10.73 -7.33 -4.95
CA GLY A 80 10.50 -8.75 -4.69
C GLY A 80 10.43 -9.60 -5.94
N SER A 81 9.82 -10.78 -5.82
CA SER A 81 9.54 -11.64 -6.97
C SER A 81 8.58 -10.97 -7.95
N ALA A 82 8.51 -11.50 -9.17
CA ALA A 82 7.55 -11.06 -10.18
C ALA A 82 6.11 -11.06 -9.64
N SER A 83 5.71 -12.08 -8.89
CA SER A 83 4.39 -12.16 -8.27
C SER A 83 4.10 -11.05 -7.25
N ARG A 84 5.12 -10.62 -6.48
CA ARG A 84 4.96 -9.51 -5.52
C ARG A 84 4.80 -8.18 -6.23
N ILE A 85 5.60 -7.98 -7.28
CA ILE A 85 5.54 -6.78 -8.12
C ILE A 85 4.18 -6.73 -8.85
N GLU A 86 3.72 -7.84 -9.40
CA GLU A 86 2.43 -7.96 -10.08
C GLU A 86 1.26 -7.59 -9.16
N ILE A 87 1.23 -8.10 -7.92
CA ILE A 87 0.18 -7.75 -6.96
C ILE A 87 0.20 -6.25 -6.63
N ALA A 88 1.39 -5.64 -6.50
CA ALA A 88 1.51 -4.19 -6.30
C ALA A 88 1.02 -3.41 -7.53
N ASP A 89 1.34 -3.89 -8.73
CA ASP A 89 0.93 -3.27 -10.00
C ASP A 89 -0.58 -3.35 -10.22
N MET A 90 -1.22 -4.45 -9.83
CA MET A 90 -2.68 -4.57 -9.81
C MET A 90 -3.30 -3.50 -8.89
N PHE A 91 -2.72 -3.27 -7.72
CA PHE A 91 -3.22 -2.25 -6.79
C PHE A 91 -3.00 -0.82 -7.32
N ILE A 92 -1.81 -0.54 -7.89
CA ILE A 92 -1.53 0.74 -8.56
C ILE A 92 -2.53 1.00 -9.68
N GLN A 93 -2.84 -0.03 -10.48
CA GLN A 93 -3.82 0.08 -11.55
C GLN A 93 -5.21 0.40 -11.00
N GLU A 94 -5.61 -0.22 -9.89
CA GLU A 94 -6.89 0.08 -9.25
C GLU A 94 -6.94 1.52 -8.71
N LEU A 95 -5.87 2.02 -8.09
CA LEU A 95 -5.76 3.43 -7.69
C LEU A 95 -5.91 4.36 -8.89
N HIS A 96 -5.23 4.08 -9.99
CA HIS A 96 -5.33 4.86 -11.22
C HIS A 96 -6.73 4.83 -11.84
N ASN A 97 -7.40 3.67 -11.86
CA ASN A 97 -8.77 3.54 -12.36
C ASN A 97 -9.76 4.42 -11.57
N ASN A 98 -9.45 4.68 -10.30
CA ASN A 98 -10.22 5.55 -9.41
C ASN A 98 -9.69 7.00 -9.36
N ASN A 99 -8.83 7.39 -10.30
CA ASN A 99 -8.21 8.73 -10.40
C ASN A 99 -7.42 9.16 -9.16
N ILE A 100 -6.84 8.21 -8.43
CA ILE A 100 -6.02 8.49 -7.26
C ILE A 100 -4.57 8.68 -7.70
N GLU A 101 -4.00 9.84 -7.39
CA GLU A 101 -2.62 10.17 -7.73
C GLU A 101 -1.66 9.23 -6.97
N THR A 102 -0.80 8.55 -7.74
CA THR A 102 0.09 7.51 -7.23
C THR A 102 1.50 7.70 -7.77
N TYR A 103 2.48 7.56 -6.90
CA TYR A 103 3.91 7.53 -7.20
C TYR A 103 4.42 6.15 -6.92
N GLN A 104 5.24 5.63 -7.82
CA GLN A 104 5.83 4.31 -7.64
C GLN A 104 7.33 4.37 -7.86
N ILE A 105 8.05 3.56 -7.07
CA ILE A 105 9.48 3.36 -7.25
C ILE A 105 9.80 1.87 -7.21
N ASN A 106 10.73 1.46 -8.06
CA ASN A 106 11.26 0.11 -8.04
C ASN A 106 12.46 0.05 -7.08
N GLY A 107 12.29 -0.60 -5.94
CA GLY A 107 13.34 -0.84 -4.94
C GLY A 107 14.01 -2.21 -5.09
N SER A 108 13.97 -2.84 -6.27
CA SER A 108 14.50 -4.21 -6.47
C SER A 108 16.02 -4.33 -6.30
N GLU A 109 16.74 -3.21 -6.30
CA GLU A 109 18.16 -3.16 -5.95
C GLU A 109 18.44 -3.44 -4.46
N TYR A 110 17.43 -3.30 -3.61
CA TYR A 110 17.52 -3.62 -2.18
C TYR A 110 17.03 -5.03 -1.88
N ASP A 111 17.54 -5.63 -0.82
CA ASP A 111 16.93 -6.79 -0.17
C ASP A 111 15.74 -6.38 0.75
N PRO A 112 14.97 -7.32 1.33
CA PRO A 112 13.83 -7.00 2.19
C PRO A 112 14.16 -6.12 3.40
N ASN A 113 15.36 -6.25 3.97
CA ASN A 113 15.81 -5.40 5.08
C ASN A 113 16.43 -4.11 4.55
N GLY A 114 17.14 -4.19 3.43
CA GLY A 114 17.88 -3.11 2.80
C GLY A 114 17.01 -1.92 2.42
N ILE A 115 15.79 -2.16 1.92
CA ILE A 115 14.90 -1.06 1.48
C ILE A 115 14.38 -0.24 2.64
N ASN A 116 14.10 -0.87 3.78
CA ASN A 116 13.66 -0.17 4.98
C ASN A 116 14.84 0.56 5.63
N ASN A 117 16.01 -0.07 5.64
CA ASN A 117 17.24 0.54 6.13
C ASN A 117 17.70 1.71 5.26
N ALA A 118 17.38 1.70 3.96
CA ALA A 118 17.76 2.75 3.01
C ALA A 118 17.14 4.11 3.35
N ILE A 119 15.92 4.12 3.92
CA ILE A 119 15.16 5.34 4.19
C ILE A 119 15.92 6.22 5.19
N GLY A 120 16.31 7.42 4.74
CA GLY A 120 17.01 8.41 5.55
C GLY A 120 18.52 8.16 5.68
N ASN A 121 19.08 7.15 5.02
CA ASN A 121 20.53 6.96 5.02
C ASN A 121 21.25 8.06 4.24
N LEU A 122 22.41 8.48 4.75
CA LEU A 122 23.22 9.52 4.10
C LEU A 122 23.65 9.08 2.69
N GLY A 123 23.30 9.88 1.69
CA GLY A 123 23.64 9.62 0.28
C GLY A 123 22.72 8.62 -0.43
N GLU A 124 21.72 8.07 0.26
CA GLU A 124 20.69 7.24 -0.36
C GLU A 124 19.70 8.13 -1.13
N THR A 125 19.46 7.80 -2.40
CA THR A 125 18.69 8.67 -3.31
C THR A 125 17.62 7.94 -4.11
N THR A 126 17.62 6.61 -4.10
CA THR A 126 16.61 5.78 -4.76
C THR A 126 15.28 5.84 -4.02
N ILE A 127 15.25 5.73 -2.69
CA ILE A 127 14.01 5.73 -1.90
C ILE A 127 13.81 7.07 -1.19
N THR A 128 14.85 7.59 -0.56
CA THR A 128 14.78 8.75 0.33
C THR A 128 14.37 10.02 -0.42
N SER A 129 15.04 10.35 -1.54
CA SER A 129 14.71 11.58 -2.28
C SER A 129 13.28 11.57 -2.85
N PRO A 130 12.81 10.48 -3.49
CA PRO A 130 11.42 10.40 -3.96
C PRO A 130 10.39 10.42 -2.84
N LEU A 131 10.72 9.83 -1.68
CA LEU A 131 9.84 9.85 -0.51
C LEU A 131 9.72 11.25 0.11
N ILE A 132 10.82 12.01 0.17
CA ILE A 132 10.80 13.42 0.59
C ILE A 132 9.94 14.25 -0.35
N ALA A 133 10.15 14.14 -1.67
CA ALA A 133 9.36 14.87 -2.66
C ALA A 133 7.86 14.52 -2.56
N PHE A 134 7.53 13.25 -2.30
CA PHE A 134 6.15 12.83 -2.04
C PHE A 134 5.58 13.51 -0.79
N PHE A 135 6.34 13.55 0.32
CA PHE A 135 5.87 14.20 1.54
C PHE A 135 5.68 15.71 1.35
N GLU A 136 6.59 16.39 0.65
CA GLU A 136 6.42 17.82 0.33
C GLU A 136 5.08 18.07 -0.37
N ARG A 137 4.77 17.28 -1.42
CA ARG A 137 3.49 17.38 -2.14
C ARG A 137 2.26 17.08 -1.27
N CYS A 138 2.37 16.23 -0.25
CA CYS A 138 1.25 15.92 0.64
C CYS A 138 0.83 17.10 1.53
N PHE A 139 1.73 18.06 1.77
CA PHE A 139 1.52 19.19 2.69
C PHE A 139 1.47 20.56 2.00
N GLU A 140 1.54 20.59 0.67
CA GLU A 140 1.18 21.75 -0.17
C GLU A 140 -0.35 21.98 -0.18
#